data_AF-A0A2G9TSI5-F1
#
_entry.id   AF-A0A2G9TSI5-F1
#
_cell.length_a   1.000
_cell.length_b   1.000
_cell.length_c   1.000
_cell.angle_alpha   90.00
_cell.angle_beta   90.00
_cell.angle_gamma   90.00
#
_symmetry.space_group_name_H-M   'P 1'
#
loop_
_entity.id
_entity.type
_entity.pdbx_description
1 polymer ?
#
loop_
_entity_poly.entity_id
_entity_poly.type
_entity_poly.pdbx_seq_one_letter_code
_entity_poly.pdbx_strand_id
1 'polypeptide(L)'
;MGLERLASVMQNVPSNFDIDIFSPIMKHISVLSKSGAYSGRVGSADTNERDASYRIVADHLRGTVVALADGVVPSAVDSGFIIRKMLRRLFWHAVNRLGIDRFACSELVPVVIDTLTPAYPELAHCGENVSKCVMEEEDRYWNILDKGNTIFEQMRLNMPANESIFSGENAWILHDTHGIPIEITEDLTKKHGLVVDNERFVALKEEAKMLSKSKSNFSTRFSPDTTGLEDCSSDDAKYEYSLNADGSYLFPQIVTKVVAAFDKDQRVPSFSSSGSVVVENCQFYAEEGGQKCDRGVLEVNEERRLALMRAHSATHLLNWALRRVGAGRGQRGSAIDEDFLRFDYATDDCAGEDDTINNYQMKTE
;
A
#
# COMPACT_ATOMS: atom_id res chain seq x y z
N MET A 1 5.39 -25.05 21.97
CA MET A 1 5.16 -24.73 23.39
C MET A 1 5.72 -23.34 23.67
N GLY A 2 5.07 -22.52 24.48
CA GLY A 2 5.56 -21.16 24.80
C GLY A 2 6.62 -21.18 25.92
N LEU A 3 7.71 -20.45 25.74
CA LEU A 3 8.86 -20.44 26.66
C LEU A 3 8.46 -19.99 28.07
N GLU A 4 7.66 -18.93 28.18
CA GLU A 4 7.19 -18.39 29.47
C GLU A 4 6.33 -19.39 30.24
N ARG A 5 5.59 -20.26 29.53
CA ARG A 5 4.81 -21.34 30.17
C ARG A 5 5.69 -22.49 30.67
N LEU A 6 6.78 -22.78 29.95
CA LEU A 6 7.76 -23.77 30.41
C LEU A 6 8.51 -23.24 31.63
N ALA A 7 8.91 -21.96 31.59
CA ALA A 7 9.57 -21.29 32.70
C ALA A 7 8.69 -21.27 33.96
N SER A 8 7.39 -20.98 33.85
CA SER A 8 6.50 -20.97 35.01
C SER A 8 6.37 -22.34 35.67
N VAL A 9 6.31 -23.42 34.88
CA VAL A 9 6.33 -24.79 35.38
C VAL A 9 7.66 -25.12 36.04
N MET A 10 8.79 -24.78 35.43
CA MET A 10 10.13 -25.05 35.96
C MET A 10 10.42 -24.29 37.26
N GLN A 11 9.94 -23.05 37.36
CA GLN A 11 10.11 -22.19 38.53
C GLN A 11 9.03 -22.42 39.59
N ASN A 12 8.04 -23.28 39.32
CA ASN A 12 6.92 -23.59 40.20
C ASN A 12 6.15 -22.33 40.64
N VAL A 13 5.84 -21.46 39.68
CA VAL A 13 5.08 -20.21 39.91
C VAL A 13 3.71 -20.27 39.23
N PRO A 14 2.67 -19.64 39.79
CA PRO A 14 1.29 -19.85 39.35
C PRO A 14 0.94 -19.12 38.05
N SER A 15 1.74 -18.14 37.62
CA SER A 15 1.52 -17.34 36.41
C SER A 15 2.80 -17.17 35.60
N ASN A 16 2.66 -17.00 34.29
CA ASN A 16 3.77 -16.65 33.38
C ASN A 16 4.41 -15.29 33.72
N PHE A 17 3.70 -14.45 34.47
CA PHE A 17 4.17 -13.14 34.88
C PHE A 17 4.90 -13.15 36.24
N ASP A 18 4.89 -14.29 36.93
CA ASP A 18 5.58 -14.49 38.20
C ASP A 18 6.98 -15.09 38.02
N ILE A 19 7.39 -15.34 36.77
CA ILE A 19 8.73 -15.85 36.46
C ILE A 19 9.80 -14.76 36.65
N ASP A 20 11.03 -15.21 36.84
CA ASP A 20 12.22 -14.38 37.02
C ASP A 20 12.39 -13.24 36.00
N ILE A 21 12.05 -13.45 34.71
CA ILE A 21 12.20 -12.41 33.68
C ILE A 21 11.28 -11.20 33.89
N PHE A 22 10.09 -11.40 34.51
CA PHE A 22 9.14 -10.32 34.78
C PHE A 22 9.37 -9.67 36.15
N SER A 23 10.02 -10.37 37.09
CA SER A 23 10.24 -9.91 38.46
C SER A 23 10.90 -8.51 38.55
N PRO A 24 11.99 -8.19 37.80
CA PRO A 24 12.58 -6.85 37.80
C PRO A 24 11.61 -5.76 37.33
N ILE A 25 10.84 -6.04 36.28
CA ILE A 25 9.84 -5.12 35.72
C ILE A 25 8.73 -4.88 36.74
N MET A 26 8.15 -5.93 37.32
CA MET A 26 7.09 -5.82 38.33
C MET A 26 7.55 -5.03 39.55
N LYS A 27 8.78 -5.27 40.01
CA LYS A 27 9.37 -4.55 41.14
C LYS A 27 9.52 -3.06 40.84
N HIS A 28 9.96 -2.69 39.63
CA HIS A 28 10.10 -1.29 39.24
C HIS A 28 8.73 -0.60 39.08
N ILE A 29 7.74 -1.29 38.50
CA ILE A 29 6.35 -0.79 38.48
C ILE A 29 5.86 -0.55 39.93
N SER A 30 6.21 -1.41 40.88
CA SER A 30 5.86 -1.23 42.30
C SER A 30 6.53 -0.05 42.98
N VAL A 31 7.70 0.38 42.51
CA VAL A 31 8.35 1.60 43.01
C VAL A 31 7.59 2.85 42.53
N LEU A 32 7.15 2.85 41.28
CA LEU A 32 6.40 3.98 40.69
C LEU A 32 4.92 4.00 41.12
N SER A 33 4.36 2.84 41.47
CA SER A 33 2.93 2.70 41.77
C SER A 33 2.56 3.21 43.16
N LYS A 34 1.52 4.04 43.22
CA LYS A 34 0.87 4.50 44.46
C LYS A 34 -0.20 3.52 44.98
N SER A 35 -0.44 2.42 44.27
CA SER A 35 -1.51 1.43 44.56
C SER A 35 -0.98 0.17 45.27
N GLY A 36 0.25 0.21 45.77
CA GLY A 36 0.91 -0.88 46.47
C GLY A 36 1.57 -1.90 45.53
N ALA A 37 2.35 -2.81 46.13
CA ALA A 37 3.19 -3.75 45.41
C ALA A 37 2.42 -4.93 44.77
N TYR A 38 2.97 -5.48 43.70
CA TYR A 38 2.45 -6.66 43.01
C TYR A 38 2.35 -7.88 43.97
N SER A 39 1.25 -8.62 43.92
CA SER A 39 1.01 -9.77 44.82
C SER A 39 0.69 -11.10 44.13
N GLY A 40 0.77 -11.18 42.79
CA GLY A 40 0.53 -12.41 42.03
C GLY A 40 -0.94 -12.89 42.03
N ARG A 41 -1.91 -12.08 42.47
CA ARG A 41 -3.32 -12.49 42.56
C ARG A 41 -3.98 -12.53 41.18
N VAL A 42 -4.88 -13.49 40.98
CA VAL A 42 -5.57 -13.74 39.69
C VAL A 42 -7.07 -13.86 39.90
N GLY A 43 -7.86 -13.47 38.89
CA GLY A 43 -9.32 -13.62 38.90
C GLY A 43 -9.98 -12.92 40.08
N SER A 44 -10.92 -13.59 40.74
CA SER A 44 -11.67 -13.05 41.88
C SER A 44 -10.82 -12.73 43.10
N ALA A 45 -9.58 -13.23 43.18
CA ALA A 45 -8.65 -12.89 44.25
C ALA A 45 -8.02 -11.50 44.07
N ASP A 46 -8.03 -10.94 42.86
CA ASP A 46 -7.56 -9.59 42.54
C ASP A 46 -8.74 -8.61 42.53
N THR A 47 -9.29 -8.31 43.71
CA THR A 47 -10.55 -7.56 43.87
C THR A 47 -10.53 -6.16 43.24
N ASN A 48 -9.35 -5.56 43.07
CA ASN A 48 -9.21 -4.22 42.52
C ASN A 48 -8.60 -4.23 41.09
N GLU A 49 -8.42 -5.41 40.48
CA GLU A 49 -7.76 -5.59 39.18
C GLU A 49 -6.36 -4.95 39.13
N ARG A 50 -5.71 -4.85 40.29
CA ARG A 50 -4.41 -4.19 40.42
C ARG A 50 -3.34 -5.08 39.79
N ASP A 51 -3.28 -6.34 40.20
CA ASP A 51 -2.29 -7.28 39.71
C ASP A 51 -2.54 -7.62 38.22
N ALA A 52 -3.79 -7.55 37.75
CA ALA A 52 -4.12 -7.53 36.33
C ALA A 52 -3.49 -6.33 35.61
N SER A 53 -3.59 -5.12 36.17
CA SER A 53 -3.00 -3.91 35.58
C SER A 53 -1.46 -3.95 35.56
N TYR A 54 -0.83 -4.50 36.59
CA TYR A 54 0.62 -4.77 36.59
C TYR A 54 1.05 -5.63 35.39
N ARG A 55 0.32 -6.73 35.15
CA ARG A 55 0.58 -7.64 34.03
C ARG A 55 0.40 -6.96 32.68
N ILE A 56 -0.67 -6.17 32.52
CA ILE A 56 -0.93 -5.43 31.29
C ILE A 56 0.19 -4.42 31.01
N VAL A 57 0.62 -3.66 32.02
CA VAL A 57 1.72 -2.70 31.88
C VAL A 57 3.03 -3.41 31.52
N ALA A 58 3.39 -4.46 32.25
CA ALA A 58 4.64 -5.19 32.01
C ALA A 58 4.67 -5.86 30.62
N ASP A 59 3.59 -6.54 30.24
CA ASP A 59 3.48 -7.25 28.96
C ASP A 59 3.48 -6.31 27.76
N HIS A 60 2.65 -5.26 27.82
CA HIS A 60 2.59 -4.29 26.73
C HIS A 60 3.88 -3.54 26.57
N LEU A 61 4.56 -3.17 27.68
CA LEU A 61 5.86 -2.50 27.60
C LEU A 61 6.92 -3.40 26.96
N ARG A 62 6.98 -4.67 27.39
CA ARG A 62 7.94 -5.64 26.85
C ARG A 62 7.74 -5.82 25.35
N GLY A 63 6.50 -5.98 24.90
CA GLY A 63 6.15 -6.09 23.49
C GLY A 63 6.48 -4.84 22.68
N THR A 64 6.18 -3.64 23.20
CA THR A 64 6.49 -2.38 22.50
C THR A 64 7.98 -2.08 22.48
N VAL A 65 8.74 -2.37 23.53
CA VAL A 65 10.20 -2.16 23.54
C VAL A 65 10.88 -2.97 22.43
N VAL A 66 10.53 -4.25 22.28
CA VAL A 66 11.08 -5.10 21.20
C VAL A 66 10.66 -4.56 19.83
N ALA A 67 9.37 -4.26 19.63
CA ALA A 67 8.90 -3.75 18.35
C ALA A 67 9.51 -2.39 17.95
N LEU A 68 9.70 -1.49 18.91
CA LEU A 68 10.37 -0.20 18.70
C LEU A 68 11.86 -0.40 18.38
N ALA A 69 12.52 -1.37 19.03
CA ALA A 69 13.90 -1.73 18.73
C ALA A 69 14.07 -2.30 17.31
N ASP A 70 13.09 -3.07 16.83
CA ASP A 70 13.03 -3.59 15.46
C ASP A 70 12.70 -2.50 14.41
N GLY A 71 12.51 -1.25 14.82
CA GLY A 71 12.30 -0.11 13.94
C GLY A 71 10.83 0.23 13.65
N VAL A 72 9.86 -0.42 14.33
CA VAL A 72 8.46 -0.01 14.24
C VAL A 72 8.27 1.33 14.94
N VAL A 73 7.58 2.28 14.31
CA VAL A 73 7.30 3.60 14.88
C VAL A 73 5.80 3.76 15.12
N PRO A 74 5.35 4.31 16.27
CA PRO A 74 3.92 4.54 16.52
C PRO A 74 3.26 5.40 15.45
N SER A 75 2.28 4.85 14.74
CA SER A 75 1.64 5.49 13.58
C SER A 75 0.13 5.25 13.59
N ALA A 76 -0.60 5.85 12.64
CA ALA A 76 -2.05 5.66 12.50
C ALA A 76 -2.42 4.41 11.68
N VAL A 77 -1.43 3.68 11.14
CA VAL A 77 -1.62 2.58 10.18
C VAL A 77 -0.77 1.36 10.55
N ASP A 78 -1.20 0.18 10.11
CA ASP A 78 -0.46 -1.08 10.17
C ASP A 78 0.15 -1.42 11.56
N SER A 79 1.42 -1.84 11.59
CA SER A 79 2.14 -2.21 12.81
C SER A 79 2.28 -1.03 13.77
N GLY A 80 2.48 0.17 13.25
CA GLY A 80 2.55 1.40 14.04
C GLY A 80 1.26 1.70 14.80
N PHE A 81 0.10 1.37 14.23
CA PHE A 81 -1.20 1.47 14.92
C PHE A 81 -1.31 0.51 16.11
N ILE A 82 -0.83 -0.72 15.95
CA ILE A 82 -0.86 -1.73 17.03
C ILE A 82 0.03 -1.30 18.19
N ILE A 83 1.27 -0.87 17.90
CA ILE A 83 2.23 -0.39 18.92
C ILE A 83 1.67 0.84 19.65
N ARG A 84 1.10 1.80 18.92
CA ARG A 84 0.41 2.95 19.49
C ARG A 84 -0.71 2.51 20.44
N LYS A 85 -1.55 1.55 20.03
CA LYS A 85 -2.66 1.04 20.85
C LYS A 85 -2.18 0.37 22.13
N MET A 86 -1.12 -0.44 22.05
CA MET A 86 -0.51 -1.09 23.22
C MET A 86 0.07 -0.07 24.21
N LEU A 87 0.82 0.93 23.73
CA LEU A 87 1.38 2.00 24.57
C LEU A 87 0.29 2.80 25.28
N ARG A 88 -0.78 3.19 24.58
CA ARG A 88 -1.89 3.95 25.19
C ARG A 88 -2.63 3.16 26.25
N ARG A 89 -2.87 1.87 25.99
CA ARG A 89 -3.45 0.96 27.00
C ARG A 89 -2.55 0.85 28.23
N LEU A 90 -1.23 0.75 28.02
CA LEU A 90 -0.26 0.76 29.10
C LEU A 90 -0.34 2.06 29.91
N PHE A 91 -0.28 3.24 29.28
CA PHE A 91 -0.33 4.54 29.97
C PHE A 91 -1.61 4.69 30.79
N TRP A 92 -2.75 4.26 30.23
CA TRP A 92 -4.02 4.31 30.92
C TRP A 92 -4.03 3.45 32.19
N HIS A 93 -3.54 2.21 32.12
CA HIS A 93 -3.47 1.32 33.28
C HIS A 93 -2.46 1.83 34.32
N ALA A 94 -1.29 2.31 33.88
CA ALA A 94 -0.28 2.88 34.75
C ALA A 94 -0.85 4.03 35.60
N VAL A 95 -1.49 5.01 34.96
CA VAL A 95 -2.01 6.19 35.67
C VAL A 95 -3.32 5.88 36.41
N ASN A 96 -4.33 5.32 35.74
CA ASN A 96 -5.69 5.22 36.32
C ASN A 96 -5.86 4.03 37.28
N ARG A 97 -5.07 2.96 37.13
CA ARG A 97 -5.21 1.75 37.97
C ARG A 97 -4.06 1.58 38.95
N LEU A 98 -2.85 2.01 38.59
CA LEU A 98 -1.68 1.88 39.46
C LEU A 98 -1.27 3.19 40.13
N GLY A 99 -1.83 4.32 39.72
CA GLY A 99 -1.50 5.63 40.28
C GLY A 99 -0.07 6.08 40.00
N ILE A 100 0.54 5.58 38.92
CA ILE A 100 1.83 6.05 38.43
C ILE A 100 1.64 7.47 37.89
N ASP A 101 2.61 8.35 38.14
CA ASP A 101 2.54 9.72 37.63
C ASP A 101 2.66 9.74 36.11
N ARG A 102 1.96 10.69 35.46
CA ARG A 102 2.08 10.88 34.01
C ARG A 102 3.54 11.14 33.65
N PHE A 103 3.95 10.70 32.46
CA PHE A 103 5.30 10.85 31.90
C PHE A 103 6.38 9.97 32.56
N ALA A 104 6.02 9.16 33.56
CA ALA A 104 6.94 8.24 34.24
C ALA A 104 7.06 6.87 33.55
N CYS A 105 6.24 6.55 32.54
CA CYS A 105 6.25 5.22 31.93
C CYS A 105 7.54 4.93 31.15
N SER A 106 8.21 5.98 30.67
CA SER A 106 9.51 5.86 29.99
C SER A 106 10.63 5.36 30.92
N GLU A 107 10.52 5.57 32.25
CA GLU A 107 11.50 5.10 33.25
C GLU A 107 11.54 3.57 33.35
N LEU A 108 10.48 2.89 32.90
CA LEU A 108 10.41 1.43 32.88
C LEU A 108 11.18 0.81 31.69
N VAL A 109 11.47 1.59 30.64
CA VAL A 109 12.10 1.08 29.41
C VAL A 109 13.51 0.51 29.68
N PRO A 110 14.42 1.21 30.39
CA PRO A 110 15.74 0.66 30.69
C PRO A 110 15.67 -0.68 31.43
N VAL A 111 14.72 -0.85 32.36
CA VAL A 111 14.55 -2.10 33.11
C VAL A 111 14.18 -3.25 32.18
N VAL A 112 13.28 -3.02 31.22
CA VAL A 112 12.92 -4.02 30.22
C VAL A 112 14.12 -4.38 29.35
N ILE A 113 14.87 -3.39 28.89
CA ILE A 113 16.07 -3.61 28.07
C ILE A 113 17.10 -4.45 28.83
N ASP A 114 17.38 -4.11 30.10
CA ASP A 114 18.32 -4.85 30.93
C ASP A 114 17.90 -6.32 31.09
N THR A 115 16.60 -6.60 31.25
CA THR A 115 16.11 -7.99 31.35
C THR A 115 16.25 -8.79 30.06
N LEU A 116 16.25 -8.13 28.89
CA LEU A 116 16.30 -8.78 27.58
C LEU A 116 17.70 -8.81 26.97
N THR A 117 18.58 -7.87 27.34
CA THR A 117 19.93 -7.70 26.79
C THR A 117 20.77 -8.99 26.81
N PRO A 118 20.74 -9.86 27.84
CA PRO A 118 21.49 -11.11 27.82
C PRO A 118 21.14 -12.05 26.65
N ALA A 119 19.90 -12.00 26.17
CA ALA A 119 19.43 -12.79 25.03
C ALA A 119 19.44 -12.01 23.71
N TYR A 120 19.28 -10.69 23.78
CA TYR A 120 19.17 -9.76 22.64
C TYR A 120 20.15 -8.57 22.83
N PRO A 121 21.47 -8.76 22.63
CA PRO A 121 22.48 -7.73 22.91
C PRO A 121 22.31 -6.44 22.10
N GLU A 122 21.65 -6.52 20.95
CA GLU A 122 21.30 -5.38 20.09
C GLU A 122 20.42 -4.35 20.81
N LEU A 123 19.59 -4.77 21.77
CA LEU A 123 18.68 -3.88 22.52
C LEU A 123 19.43 -2.82 23.34
N ALA A 124 20.68 -3.09 23.72
CA ALA A 124 21.49 -2.13 24.47
C ALA A 124 21.75 -0.83 23.68
N HIS A 125 21.78 -0.90 22.35
CA HIS A 125 22.13 0.25 21.50
C HIS A 125 20.92 1.11 21.13
N CYS A 126 19.69 0.60 21.30
CA CYS A 126 18.47 1.32 20.93
C CYS A 126 17.76 1.94 22.14
N GLY A 127 18.24 1.74 23.37
CA GLY A 127 17.48 2.09 24.57
C GLY A 127 17.14 3.57 24.74
N GLU A 128 18.05 4.47 24.36
CA GLU A 128 17.79 5.91 24.39
C GLU A 128 16.68 6.31 23.39
N ASN A 129 16.74 5.77 22.17
CA ASN A 129 15.75 6.02 21.13
C ASN A 129 14.37 5.46 21.52
N VAL A 130 14.33 4.22 22.04
CA VAL A 130 13.07 3.58 22.48
C VAL A 130 12.45 4.36 23.63
N SER A 131 13.26 4.75 24.63
CA SER A 131 12.79 5.54 25.78
C SER A 131 12.20 6.88 25.34
N LYS A 132 12.87 7.55 24.40
CA LYS A 132 12.40 8.79 23.79
C LYS A 132 11.08 8.60 23.04
N CYS A 133 10.94 7.55 22.23
CA CYS A 133 9.70 7.26 21.52
C CYS A 133 8.53 7.00 22.47
N VAL A 134 8.75 6.27 23.56
CA VAL A 134 7.72 6.02 24.59
C VAL A 134 7.31 7.33 25.28
N MET A 135 8.29 8.15 25.67
CA MET A 135 8.05 9.46 26.29
C MET A 135 7.24 10.40 25.37
N GLU A 136 7.64 10.51 24.10
CA GLU A 136 6.94 11.35 23.12
C GLU A 136 5.51 10.86 22.84
N GLU A 137 5.28 9.54 22.78
CA GLU A 137 3.94 9.01 22.61
C GLU A 137 3.07 9.20 23.86
N GLU A 138 3.64 9.10 25.07
CA GLU A 138 2.95 9.39 26.32
C GLU A 138 2.49 10.85 26.37
N ASP A 139 3.38 11.79 26.01
CA ASP A 139 3.05 13.21 25.94
C ASP A 139 1.94 13.50 24.92
N ARG A 140 2.07 12.98 23.70
CA ARG A 140 1.01 13.11 22.69
C ARG A 140 -0.32 12.54 23.19
N TYR A 141 -0.31 11.38 23.84
CA TYR A 141 -1.52 10.75 24.34
C TYR A 141 -2.24 11.62 25.36
N TRP A 142 -1.55 12.08 26.42
CA TRP A 142 -2.18 12.89 27.46
C TRP A 142 -2.62 14.26 26.94
N ASN A 143 -1.84 14.90 26.06
CA ASN A 143 -2.23 16.15 25.43
C ASN A 143 -3.50 16.02 24.59
N ILE A 144 -3.66 14.91 23.85
CA ILE A 144 -4.89 14.64 23.10
C ILE A 144 -6.04 14.31 24.04
N LEU A 145 -5.79 13.51 25.09
CA LEU A 145 -6.81 13.10 26.05
C LEU A 145 -7.38 14.29 26.83
N ASP A 146 -6.54 15.19 27.33
CA ASP A 146 -6.98 16.34 28.13
C ASP A 146 -7.79 17.34 27.29
N LYS A 147 -7.36 17.59 26.04
CA LYS A 147 -8.13 18.35 25.05
C LYS A 147 -9.46 17.67 24.76
N GLY A 148 -9.44 16.36 24.53
CA GLY A 148 -10.62 15.58 24.23
C GLY A 148 -11.62 15.53 25.37
N ASN A 149 -11.14 15.40 26.61
CA ASN A 149 -11.99 15.41 27.79
C ASN A 149 -12.74 16.73 27.96
N THR A 150 -12.09 17.86 27.69
CA THR A 150 -12.72 19.18 27.79
C THR A 150 -13.85 19.35 26.78
N ILE A 151 -13.61 18.97 25.52
CA ILE A 151 -14.59 19.09 24.43
C ILE A 151 -15.71 18.05 24.61
N PHE A 152 -15.35 16.82 24.99
CA PHE A 152 -16.30 15.76 25.30
C PHE A 152 -17.26 16.17 26.42
N GLU A 153 -16.77 16.73 27.53
CA GLU A 153 -17.62 17.19 28.62
C GLU A 153 -18.59 18.30 28.17
N GLN A 154 -18.14 19.22 27.31
CA GLN A 154 -19.03 20.23 26.73
C GLN A 154 -20.13 19.61 25.87
N MET A 155 -19.79 18.63 25.02
CA MET A 155 -20.77 17.90 24.21
C MET A 155 -21.74 17.10 25.09
N ARG A 156 -21.22 16.42 26.13
CA ARG A 156 -22.00 15.62 27.07
C ARG A 156 -23.00 16.46 27.86
N LEU A 157 -22.63 17.67 28.29
CA LEU A 157 -23.54 18.59 28.98
C LEU A 157 -24.71 19.07 28.11
N ASN A 158 -24.52 19.08 26.79
CA ASN A 158 -25.57 19.43 25.83
C ASN A 158 -26.44 18.23 25.44
N MET A 159 -26.12 17.02 25.91
CA MET A 159 -26.95 15.84 25.65
C MET A 159 -28.23 15.86 26.50
N PRO A 160 -29.36 15.37 25.96
CA PRO A 160 -30.58 15.14 26.74
C PRO A 160 -30.33 14.20 27.92
N ALA A 161 -30.93 14.50 29.08
CA ALA A 161 -30.67 13.78 30.34
C ALA A 161 -31.01 12.27 30.32
N ASN A 162 -31.82 11.80 29.36
CA ASN A 162 -32.21 10.40 29.23
C ASN A 162 -31.48 9.64 28.11
N GLU A 163 -30.49 10.26 27.46
CA GLU A 163 -29.79 9.65 26.34
C GLU A 163 -28.51 8.94 26.80
N SER A 164 -28.44 7.64 26.54
CA SER A 164 -27.28 6.79 26.84
C SER A 164 -26.34 6.59 25.65
N ILE A 165 -26.70 7.13 24.48
CA ILE A 165 -25.96 6.98 23.24
C ILE A 165 -25.27 8.30 22.91
N PHE A 166 -23.96 8.27 22.81
CA PHE A 166 -23.18 9.40 22.30
C PHE A 166 -23.21 9.35 20.77
N SER A 167 -23.79 10.37 20.14
CA SER A 167 -24.05 10.38 18.70
C SER A 167 -22.78 10.20 17.85
N GLY A 168 -22.93 9.51 16.72
CA GLY A 168 -21.85 9.30 15.77
C GLY A 168 -21.36 10.60 15.15
N GLU A 169 -22.23 11.61 15.02
CA GLU A 169 -21.87 12.97 14.60
C GLU A 169 -20.94 13.65 15.60
N ASN A 170 -21.22 13.57 16.90
CA ASN A 170 -20.34 14.16 17.91
C ASN A 170 -19.01 13.41 17.97
N ALA A 171 -19.04 12.08 17.87
CA ALA A 171 -17.82 11.27 17.76
C ALA A 171 -17.01 11.62 16.50
N TRP A 172 -17.68 11.89 15.38
CA TRP A 172 -17.05 12.34 14.14
C TRP A 172 -16.41 13.72 14.29
N ILE A 173 -17.08 14.68 14.94
CA ILE A 173 -16.50 16.02 15.20
C ILE A 173 -15.24 15.90 16.08
N LEU A 174 -15.28 15.08 17.13
CA LEU A 174 -14.10 14.82 17.96
C LEU A 174 -12.93 14.27 17.12
N HIS A 175 -13.21 13.36 16.20
CA HIS A 175 -12.21 12.74 15.35
C HIS A 175 -11.69 13.65 14.23
N ASP A 176 -12.57 14.17 13.38
CA ASP A 176 -12.23 14.92 12.17
C ASP A 176 -11.76 16.35 12.48
N THR A 177 -12.49 17.07 13.34
CA THR A 177 -12.19 18.47 13.66
C THR A 177 -11.12 18.61 14.74
N HIS A 178 -11.19 17.77 15.78
CA HIS A 178 -10.34 17.91 16.97
C HIS A 178 -9.21 16.89 17.04
N GLY A 179 -9.13 15.96 16.08
CA GLY A 179 -8.05 14.97 15.99
C GLY A 179 -8.06 13.94 17.12
N ILE A 180 -9.19 13.75 17.80
CA ILE A 180 -9.35 12.82 18.92
C ILE A 180 -9.73 11.44 18.34
N PRO A 181 -8.87 10.43 18.46
CA PRO A 181 -9.16 9.10 17.94
C PRO A 181 -10.41 8.50 18.58
N ILE A 182 -11.12 7.67 17.81
CA ILE A 182 -12.37 7.04 18.26
C ILE A 182 -12.19 6.22 19.53
N GLU A 183 -11.01 5.60 19.73
CA GLU A 183 -10.74 4.81 20.93
C GLU A 183 -10.78 5.68 22.20
N ILE A 184 -10.31 6.93 22.11
CA ILE A 184 -10.38 7.87 23.23
C ILE A 184 -11.84 8.25 23.52
N THR A 185 -12.64 8.49 22.48
CA THR A 185 -14.07 8.80 22.64
C THR A 185 -14.83 7.63 23.28
N GLU A 186 -14.52 6.39 22.89
CA GLU A 186 -15.08 5.19 23.52
C GLU A 186 -14.68 5.06 25.00
N ASP A 187 -13.44 5.40 25.35
CA ASP A 187 -12.97 5.36 26.74
C ASP A 187 -13.62 6.45 27.60
N LEU A 188 -13.80 7.65 27.06
CA LEU A 188 -14.49 8.76 27.74
C LEU A 188 -15.96 8.43 27.96
N THR A 189 -16.67 7.94 26.95
CA THR A 189 -18.10 7.57 27.07
C THR A 189 -18.33 6.47 28.10
N LYS A 190 -17.51 5.41 28.12
CA LYS A 190 -17.61 4.32 29.10
C LYS A 190 -17.52 4.81 30.54
N LYS A 191 -16.68 5.80 30.84
CA LYS A 191 -16.56 6.38 32.21
C LYS A 191 -17.86 7.02 32.70
N HIS A 192 -18.70 7.49 31.77
CA HIS A 192 -19.98 8.13 32.06
C HIS A 192 -21.19 7.21 31.81
N GLY A 193 -20.96 5.92 31.54
CA GLY A 193 -22.04 4.97 31.24
C GLY A 193 -22.70 5.19 29.88
N LEU A 194 -22.03 5.86 28.95
CA LEU A 194 -22.49 6.12 27.58
C LEU A 194 -21.88 5.12 26.60
N VAL A 195 -22.55 4.92 25.47
CA VAL A 195 -22.07 4.10 24.34
C VAL A 195 -21.99 4.95 23.09
N VAL A 196 -20.87 4.89 22.36
CA VAL A 196 -20.73 5.60 21.08
C VAL A 196 -21.52 4.87 19.99
N ASP A 197 -22.25 5.63 19.18
CA ASP A 197 -22.81 5.13 17.92
C ASP A 197 -21.70 4.95 16.86
N ASN A 198 -21.06 3.78 16.93
CA ASN A 198 -19.98 3.39 16.03
C ASN A 198 -20.45 3.19 14.59
N GLU A 199 -21.68 2.73 14.36
CA GLU A 199 -22.22 2.54 13.01
C GLU A 199 -22.31 3.88 12.28
N ARG A 200 -22.87 4.89 12.96
CA ARG A 200 -22.98 6.23 12.39
C ARG A 200 -21.62 6.89 12.21
N PHE A 201 -20.69 6.72 13.15
CA PHE A 201 -19.32 7.21 13.00
C PHE A 201 -18.62 6.64 11.76
N VAL A 202 -18.72 5.32 11.55
CA VAL A 202 -18.11 4.65 10.38
C VAL A 202 -18.75 5.13 9.08
N ALA A 203 -20.07 5.30 9.04
CA ALA A 203 -20.76 5.85 7.88
C ALA A 203 -20.25 7.26 7.52
N LEU A 204 -20.15 8.17 8.49
CA LEU A 204 -19.63 9.53 8.29
C LEU A 204 -18.17 9.52 7.82
N LYS A 205 -17.35 8.60 8.34
CA LYS A 205 -15.97 8.41 7.92
C LYS A 205 -15.86 8.01 6.45
N GLU A 206 -16.69 7.08 6.00
CA GLU A 206 -16.70 6.65 4.59
C GLU A 206 -17.28 7.74 3.68
N GLU A 207 -18.32 8.47 4.10
CA GLU A 207 -18.85 9.65 3.39
C GLU A 207 -17.76 10.72 3.18
N ALA A 208 -17.00 11.05 4.23
CA ALA A 208 -15.89 12.01 4.15
C ALA A 208 -14.74 11.53 3.24
N LYS A 209 -14.46 10.22 3.25
CA LYS A 209 -13.49 9.61 2.34
C LYS A 209 -13.94 9.66 0.87
N MET A 210 -15.23 9.48 0.61
CA MET A 210 -15.80 9.61 -0.74
C MET A 210 -15.80 11.07 -1.22
N LEU A 211 -16.06 12.03 -0.32
CA LEU A 211 -16.00 13.47 -0.58
C LEU A 211 -14.58 13.98 -0.84
N SER A 212 -13.57 13.43 -0.16
CA SER A 212 -12.16 13.77 -0.41
C SER A 212 -11.66 13.17 -1.72
N LYS A 213 -12.10 11.96 -2.08
CA LYS A 213 -11.85 11.37 -3.41
C LYS A 213 -12.48 12.17 -4.56
N SER A 214 -13.66 12.76 -4.35
CA SER A 214 -14.33 13.56 -5.38
C SER A 214 -13.81 15.00 -5.50
N LYS A 215 -13.11 15.51 -4.48
CA LYS A 215 -12.46 16.84 -4.48
C LYS A 215 -10.99 16.82 -4.85
N SER A 216 -10.30 15.67 -4.84
CA SER A 216 -8.97 15.60 -5.40
C SER A 216 -9.10 15.68 -6.92
N ASN A 217 -8.79 16.84 -7.50
CA ASN A 217 -8.40 17.00 -8.91
C ASN A 217 -7.05 16.30 -9.21
N PHE A 218 -6.71 15.22 -8.48
CA PHE A 218 -5.80 14.22 -8.99
C PHE A 218 -6.63 13.47 -10.02
N SER A 219 -6.45 13.84 -11.29
CA SER A 219 -7.19 13.25 -12.41
C SER A 219 -7.31 11.76 -12.18
N THR A 220 -8.54 11.27 -12.18
CA THR A 220 -8.86 9.87 -12.40
C THR A 220 -7.78 9.29 -13.31
N ARG A 221 -6.95 8.38 -12.76
CA ARG A 221 -5.98 7.64 -13.57
C ARG A 221 -6.74 7.17 -14.80
N PHE A 222 -6.30 7.63 -15.96
CA PHE A 222 -6.63 7.02 -17.24
C PHE A 222 -6.48 5.51 -17.04
N SER A 223 -7.61 4.80 -16.95
CA SER A 223 -7.65 3.36 -16.67
C SER A 223 -8.33 2.72 -17.87
N PRO A 224 -7.63 2.68 -19.02
CA PRO A 224 -8.18 2.05 -20.21
C PRO A 224 -8.45 0.59 -19.89
N ASP A 225 -9.55 0.05 -20.44
CA ASP A 225 -9.81 -1.37 -20.37
C ASP A 225 -8.75 -2.11 -21.20
N THR A 226 -7.73 -2.64 -20.52
CA THR A 226 -6.62 -3.40 -21.12
C THR A 226 -6.88 -4.91 -21.12
N THR A 227 -8.11 -5.35 -20.86
CA THR A 227 -8.45 -6.78 -20.83
C THR A 227 -8.03 -7.45 -22.15
N GLY A 228 -7.21 -8.50 -22.05
CA GLY A 228 -6.68 -9.24 -23.21
C GLY A 228 -5.46 -8.61 -23.88
N LEU A 229 -4.81 -7.64 -23.23
CA LEU A 229 -3.51 -7.07 -23.66
C LEU A 229 -2.35 -7.49 -22.74
N GLU A 230 -2.60 -8.33 -21.73
CA GLU A 230 -1.60 -8.67 -20.69
C GLU A 230 -0.32 -9.27 -21.26
N ASP A 231 -0.43 -10.09 -22.31
CA ASP A 231 0.71 -10.75 -22.96
C ASP A 231 1.21 -10.01 -24.22
N CYS A 232 0.66 -8.84 -24.53
CA CYS A 232 0.93 -8.12 -25.79
C CYS A 232 1.75 -6.84 -25.61
N SER A 233 2.17 -6.52 -24.39
CA SER A 233 2.94 -5.31 -24.06
C SER A 233 4.01 -5.62 -23.02
N SER A 234 5.24 -5.16 -23.24
CA SER A 234 6.34 -5.17 -22.25
C SER A 234 6.94 -3.77 -22.12
N ASP A 235 7.40 -3.45 -20.92
CA ASP A 235 8.14 -2.23 -20.61
C ASP A 235 9.61 -2.47 -20.24
N ASP A 236 10.13 -3.68 -20.48
CA ASP A 236 11.51 -4.06 -20.14
C ASP A 236 12.56 -3.17 -20.81
N ALA A 237 12.25 -2.69 -22.03
CA ALA A 237 13.12 -1.81 -22.82
C ALA A 237 13.52 -0.52 -22.07
N LYS A 238 12.72 -0.06 -21.10
CA LYS A 238 13.07 1.13 -20.29
C LYS A 238 14.30 0.92 -19.39
N TYR A 239 14.68 -0.33 -19.13
CA TYR A 239 15.87 -0.68 -18.36
C TYR A 239 17.10 -0.95 -19.24
N GLU A 240 16.94 -0.96 -20.56
CA GLU A 240 18.03 -1.15 -21.52
C GLU A 240 18.71 0.18 -21.87
N TYR A 241 19.56 0.67 -20.97
CA TYR A 241 20.33 1.90 -21.18
C TYR A 241 21.83 1.68 -20.98
N SER A 242 22.63 2.59 -21.55
CA SER A 242 24.07 2.66 -21.31
C SER A 242 24.42 4.01 -20.67
N LEU A 243 25.50 4.03 -19.88
CA LEU A 243 26.00 5.25 -19.24
C LEU A 243 27.16 5.80 -20.06
N ASN A 244 27.02 7.04 -20.53
CA ASN A 244 28.11 7.76 -21.19
C ASN A 244 29.18 8.17 -20.17
N ALA A 245 30.39 8.51 -20.66
CA ALA A 245 31.50 8.93 -19.81
C ALA A 245 31.25 10.23 -19.04
N ASP A 246 30.25 11.02 -19.44
CA ASP A 246 29.80 12.24 -18.77
C ASP A 246 28.69 12.00 -17.72
N GLY A 247 28.29 10.73 -17.51
CA GLY A 247 27.23 10.34 -16.58
C GLY A 247 25.81 10.47 -17.14
N SER A 248 25.64 10.80 -18.44
CA SER A 248 24.33 10.80 -19.08
C SER A 248 23.87 9.40 -19.48
N TYR A 249 22.56 9.15 -19.36
CA TYR A 249 21.94 7.90 -19.82
C TYR A 249 21.67 7.97 -21.33
N LEU A 250 22.15 6.97 -22.06
CA LEU A 250 21.88 6.77 -23.48
C LEU A 250 20.94 5.59 -23.64
N PHE A 251 19.73 5.88 -24.11
CA PHE A 251 18.74 4.89 -24.46
C PHE A 251 18.75 4.66 -25.98
N PRO A 252 18.79 3.40 -26.46
CA PRO A 252 18.73 3.11 -27.88
C PRO A 252 17.36 3.47 -28.47
N GLN A 253 17.30 3.67 -29.78
CA GLN A 253 16.01 3.74 -30.49
C GLN A 253 15.45 2.33 -30.66
N ILE A 254 14.19 2.15 -30.30
CA ILE A 254 13.48 0.88 -30.46
C ILE A 254 12.41 0.98 -31.54
N VAL A 255 12.20 -0.12 -32.26
CA VAL A 255 11.07 -0.30 -33.18
C VAL A 255 9.97 -1.04 -32.42
N THR A 256 8.78 -0.45 -32.40
CA THR A 256 7.62 -1.01 -31.69
C THR A 256 6.36 -0.98 -32.56
N LYS A 257 5.36 -1.78 -32.19
CA LYS A 257 4.06 -1.82 -32.88
C LYS A 257 2.97 -1.29 -31.98
N VAL A 258 2.01 -0.56 -32.55
CA VAL A 258 0.80 -0.15 -31.84
C VAL A 258 -0.16 -1.34 -31.77
N VAL A 259 -0.49 -1.76 -30.55
CA VAL A 259 -1.36 -2.93 -30.27
C VAL A 259 -2.80 -2.48 -30.02
N ALA A 260 -2.99 -1.31 -29.43
CA ALA A 260 -4.30 -0.72 -29.22
C ALA A 260 -4.23 0.81 -29.22
N ALA A 261 -5.35 1.44 -29.57
CA ALA A 261 -5.55 2.88 -29.52
C ALA A 261 -6.85 3.19 -28.76
N PHE A 262 -6.84 4.29 -28.02
CA PHE A 262 -7.92 4.71 -27.15
C PHE A 262 -8.20 6.20 -27.33
N ASP A 263 -9.47 6.56 -27.54
CA ASP A 263 -9.95 7.94 -27.40
C ASP A 263 -10.67 8.03 -26.06
N LYS A 264 -10.07 8.75 -25.12
CA LYS A 264 -10.43 8.66 -23.69
C LYS A 264 -10.41 7.18 -23.27
N ASP A 265 -11.49 6.66 -22.70
CA ASP A 265 -11.53 5.29 -22.17
C ASP A 265 -12.07 4.24 -23.17
N GLN A 266 -12.34 4.62 -24.42
CA GLN A 266 -12.89 3.71 -25.43
C GLN A 266 -11.83 3.23 -26.42
N ARG A 267 -11.72 1.90 -26.60
CA ARG A 267 -10.86 1.30 -27.61
C ARG A 267 -11.39 1.63 -29.00
N VAL A 268 -10.56 2.28 -29.82
CA VAL A 268 -10.89 2.75 -31.17
C VAL A 268 -9.87 2.24 -32.18
N PRO A 269 -10.23 2.05 -33.46
CA PRO A 269 -9.28 1.66 -34.50
C PRO A 269 -8.29 2.79 -34.86
N SER A 270 -8.67 4.05 -34.65
CA SER A 270 -7.85 5.24 -34.91
C SER A 270 -8.47 6.47 -34.23
N PHE A 271 -7.67 7.50 -33.94
CA PHE A 271 -8.13 8.81 -33.47
C PHE A 271 -7.42 9.94 -34.23
N SER A 272 -8.02 11.14 -34.27
CA SER A 272 -7.55 12.27 -35.10
C SER A 272 -7.00 13.46 -34.32
N SER A 273 -7.18 13.49 -32.99
CA SER A 273 -6.76 14.62 -32.14
C SER A 273 -5.82 14.14 -31.02
N SER A 274 -6.38 13.78 -29.88
CA SER A 274 -5.67 13.34 -28.68
C SER A 274 -6.21 11.98 -28.27
N GLY A 275 -5.31 11.03 -28.06
CA GLY A 275 -5.65 9.69 -27.63
C GLY A 275 -4.44 9.03 -26.99
N SER A 276 -4.67 7.83 -26.46
CA SER A 276 -3.63 7.00 -25.87
C SER A 276 -3.39 5.79 -26.75
N VAL A 277 -2.16 5.30 -26.79
CA VAL A 277 -1.80 4.08 -27.51
C VAL A 277 -1.11 3.12 -26.55
N VAL A 278 -1.35 1.83 -26.76
CA VAL A 278 -0.58 0.75 -26.15
C VAL A 278 0.34 0.20 -27.23
N VAL A 279 1.61 0.06 -26.88
CA VAL A 279 2.66 -0.42 -27.79
C VAL A 279 3.23 -1.74 -27.27
N GLU A 280 3.75 -2.56 -28.19
CA GLU A 280 4.28 -3.90 -27.88
C GLU A 280 5.51 -3.83 -26.96
N ASN A 281 6.44 -2.93 -27.26
CA ASN A 281 7.62 -2.63 -26.43
C ASN A 281 7.63 -1.14 -26.09
N CYS A 282 7.61 -0.79 -24.81
CA CYS A 282 7.59 0.58 -24.31
C CYS A 282 8.89 0.92 -23.56
N GLN A 283 9.57 1.98 -23.98
CA GLN A 283 10.77 2.51 -23.30
C GLN A 283 10.47 3.67 -22.36
N PHE A 284 9.22 4.16 -22.31
CA PHE A 284 8.82 5.32 -21.51
C PHE A 284 8.44 4.92 -20.09
N TYR A 285 9.00 5.60 -19.09
CA TYR A 285 8.59 5.45 -17.71
C TYR A 285 7.23 6.11 -17.46
N ALA A 286 6.28 5.33 -16.94
CA ALA A 286 4.97 5.81 -16.51
C ALA A 286 5.06 6.52 -15.15
N GLU A 287 4.15 7.46 -14.88
CA GLU A 287 4.15 8.17 -13.59
C GLU A 287 3.81 7.19 -12.44
N GLU A 288 4.81 6.87 -11.62
CA GLU A 288 4.69 5.96 -10.48
C GLU A 288 5.62 6.40 -9.33
N GLY A 289 5.20 6.16 -8.08
CA GLY A 289 6.03 6.42 -6.90
C GLY A 289 6.37 7.90 -6.66
N GLY A 290 5.64 8.83 -7.27
CA GLY A 290 5.92 10.27 -7.22
C GLY A 290 6.97 10.76 -8.23
N GLN A 291 7.49 9.87 -9.08
CA GLN A 291 8.35 10.22 -10.21
C GLN A 291 7.51 10.64 -11.42
N LYS A 292 7.87 11.76 -12.05
CA LYS A 292 7.21 12.26 -13.26
C LYS A 292 7.47 11.32 -14.45
N CYS A 293 6.47 11.21 -15.34
CA CYS A 293 6.58 10.43 -16.56
C CYS A 293 7.59 11.00 -17.56
N ASP A 294 8.09 10.11 -18.43
CA ASP A 294 8.97 10.48 -19.54
C ASP A 294 8.20 11.17 -20.68
N ARG A 295 8.95 11.88 -21.53
CA ARG A 295 8.43 12.55 -22.72
C ARG A 295 9.32 12.24 -23.92
N GLY A 296 8.70 12.01 -25.08
CA GLY A 296 9.40 11.75 -26.33
C GLY A 296 8.43 11.62 -27.49
N VAL A 297 8.91 11.05 -28.59
CA VAL A 297 8.17 10.95 -29.86
C VAL A 297 8.15 9.50 -30.35
N LEU A 298 7.02 9.11 -30.97
CA LEU A 298 6.90 7.90 -31.76
C LEU A 298 6.81 8.33 -33.23
N GLU A 299 7.72 7.84 -34.06
CA GLU A 299 7.77 8.17 -35.48
C GLU A 299 7.44 6.94 -36.33
N VAL A 300 6.71 7.17 -37.42
CA VAL A 300 6.41 6.11 -38.39
C VAL A 300 7.60 5.98 -39.33
N ASN A 301 8.12 4.75 -39.48
CA ASN A 301 9.13 4.48 -40.50
C ASN A 301 8.53 4.65 -41.91
N GLU A 302 8.84 5.78 -42.55
CA GLU A 302 8.29 6.16 -43.85
C GLU A 302 8.73 5.22 -44.98
N GLU A 303 9.99 4.77 -44.97
CA GLU A 303 10.52 3.88 -46.00
C GLU A 303 9.76 2.55 -46.02
N ARG A 304 9.60 1.94 -44.84
CA ARG A 304 8.80 0.73 -44.64
C ARG A 304 7.35 0.94 -45.04
N ARG A 305 6.75 2.07 -44.66
CA ARG A 305 5.37 2.41 -45.06
C ARG A 305 5.22 2.48 -46.58
N LEU A 306 6.15 3.14 -47.27
CA LEU A 306 6.15 3.24 -48.73
C LEU A 306 6.33 1.88 -49.39
N ALA A 307 7.20 1.01 -48.84
CA ALA A 307 7.38 -0.35 -49.32
C ALA A 307 6.07 -1.17 -49.23
N LEU A 308 5.41 -1.13 -48.07
CA LEU A 308 4.11 -1.78 -47.86
C LEU A 308 3.02 -1.24 -48.81
N MET A 309 2.99 0.08 -49.04
CA MET A 309 2.06 0.69 -50.01
C MET A 309 2.31 0.17 -51.43
N ARG A 310 3.57 0.09 -51.87
CA ARG A 310 3.94 -0.46 -53.18
C ARG A 310 3.52 -1.92 -53.30
N ALA A 311 3.81 -2.75 -52.30
CA ALA A 311 3.46 -4.17 -52.30
C ALA A 311 1.94 -4.39 -52.28
N HIS A 312 1.18 -3.55 -51.55
CA HIS A 312 -0.28 -3.58 -51.57
C HIS A 312 -0.84 -3.23 -52.96
N SER A 313 -0.35 -2.17 -53.60
CA SER A 313 -0.72 -1.83 -54.98
C SER A 313 -0.35 -2.95 -55.97
N ALA A 314 0.84 -3.54 -55.83
CA ALA A 314 1.29 -4.66 -56.63
C ALA A 314 0.39 -5.90 -56.46
N THR A 315 -0.13 -6.14 -55.26
CA THR A 315 -1.10 -7.22 -55.00
C THR A 315 -2.35 -7.08 -55.87
N HIS A 316 -2.92 -5.87 -55.93
CA HIS A 316 -4.10 -5.60 -56.76
C HIS A 316 -3.78 -5.71 -58.24
N LEU A 317 -2.62 -5.21 -58.69
CA LEU A 317 -2.16 -5.34 -60.06
C LEU A 317 -1.96 -6.81 -60.47
N LEU A 318 -1.35 -7.62 -59.60
CA LEU A 318 -1.14 -9.04 -59.83
C LEU A 318 -2.46 -9.81 -59.90
N ASN A 319 -3.38 -9.56 -58.95
CA ASN A 319 -4.71 -10.15 -58.97
C ASN A 319 -5.48 -9.79 -60.26
N TRP A 320 -5.40 -8.53 -60.69
CA TRP A 320 -5.99 -8.09 -61.96
C TRP A 320 -5.37 -8.80 -63.16
N ALA A 321 -4.04 -8.90 -63.23
CA ALA A 321 -3.31 -9.57 -64.31
C ALA A 321 -3.68 -11.06 -64.39
N LEU A 322 -3.67 -11.77 -63.26
CA LEU A 322 -4.03 -13.19 -63.17
C LEU A 322 -5.46 -13.47 -63.64
N ARG A 323 -6.41 -12.60 -63.31
CA ARG A 323 -7.79 -12.70 -63.81
C ARG A 323 -7.88 -12.44 -65.31
N ARG A 324 -7.11 -11.48 -65.82
CA ARG A 324 -7.11 -11.11 -67.23
C ARG A 324 -6.58 -12.21 -68.13
N VAL A 325 -5.55 -12.94 -67.70
CA VAL A 325 -5.00 -14.09 -68.44
C VAL A 325 -5.79 -15.39 -68.23
N GLY A 326 -6.82 -15.37 -67.37
CA GLY A 326 -7.67 -16.54 -67.08
C GLY A 326 -7.05 -17.57 -66.13
N ALA A 327 -5.86 -17.31 -65.59
CA ALA A 327 -5.15 -18.20 -64.68
C ALA A 327 -5.72 -18.17 -63.25
N GLY A 328 -6.31 -17.05 -62.81
CA GLY A 328 -6.84 -16.90 -61.45
C GLY A 328 -8.36 -16.82 -61.39
N ARG A 329 -9.02 -17.77 -60.71
CA ARG A 329 -10.48 -17.79 -60.50
C ARG A 329 -10.94 -17.15 -59.19
N GLY A 330 -10.01 -16.77 -58.32
CA GLY A 330 -10.32 -16.08 -57.06
C GLY A 330 -9.12 -16.04 -56.10
N GLN A 331 -9.07 -15.00 -55.27
CA GLN A 331 -8.04 -14.84 -54.23
C GLN A 331 -8.34 -15.79 -53.05
N ARG A 332 -7.31 -16.48 -52.56
CA ARG A 332 -7.36 -17.38 -51.40
C ARG A 332 -6.58 -16.86 -50.21
N GLY A 333 -5.58 -16.01 -50.44
CA GLY A 333 -4.75 -15.43 -49.39
C GLY A 333 -3.84 -14.33 -49.95
N SER A 334 -3.36 -13.45 -49.08
CA SER A 334 -2.29 -12.51 -49.40
C SER A 334 -1.50 -12.23 -48.13
N ALA A 335 -0.17 -12.14 -48.27
CA ALA A 335 0.73 -11.67 -47.23
C ALA A 335 1.68 -10.64 -47.85
N ILE A 336 1.79 -9.50 -47.21
CA ILE A 336 2.61 -8.37 -47.66
C ILE A 336 3.55 -8.01 -46.53
N ASP A 337 4.83 -7.84 -46.84
CA ASP A 337 5.80 -7.17 -45.98
C ASP A 337 6.63 -6.17 -46.80
N GLU A 338 7.62 -5.54 -46.17
CA GLU A 338 8.49 -4.55 -46.81
C GLU A 338 9.32 -5.14 -47.96
N ASP A 339 9.77 -6.39 -47.81
CA ASP A 339 10.68 -7.03 -48.76
C ASP A 339 9.99 -8.01 -49.72
N PHE A 340 8.75 -8.42 -49.43
CA PHE A 340 8.08 -9.45 -50.22
C PHE A 340 6.56 -9.30 -50.30
N LEU A 341 6.00 -9.91 -51.33
CA LEU A 341 4.58 -10.07 -51.56
C LEU A 341 4.31 -11.55 -51.87
N ARG A 342 3.42 -12.18 -51.11
CA ARG A 342 2.83 -13.49 -51.43
C ARG A 342 1.36 -13.33 -51.76
N PHE A 343 0.92 -13.89 -52.89
CA PHE A 343 -0.47 -13.87 -53.32
C PHE A 343 -0.94 -15.28 -53.69
N ASP A 344 -1.92 -15.77 -52.94
CA ASP A 344 -2.46 -17.13 -53.11
C ASP A 344 -3.78 -17.06 -53.88
N TYR A 345 -3.92 -17.83 -54.96
CA TYR A 345 -5.11 -17.83 -55.83
C TYR A 345 -5.56 -19.23 -56.22
N ALA A 346 -6.83 -19.37 -56.60
CA ALA A 346 -7.40 -20.61 -57.09
C ALA A 346 -7.15 -20.79 -58.59
N THR A 347 -6.57 -21.92 -58.96
CA THR A 347 -6.31 -22.37 -60.33
C THR A 347 -6.57 -23.87 -60.45
N ASP A 348 -6.96 -24.34 -61.64
CA ASP A 348 -7.14 -25.77 -61.93
C ASP A 348 -5.80 -26.42 -62.39
N ASP A 349 -4.83 -25.59 -62.78
CA ASP A 349 -3.50 -26.00 -63.23
C ASP A 349 -2.43 -25.49 -62.26
N CYS A 350 -1.47 -26.35 -61.90
CA CYS A 350 -0.30 -25.94 -61.12
C CYS A 350 0.69 -25.24 -62.04
N ALA A 351 1.26 -24.12 -61.58
CA ALA A 351 2.37 -23.47 -62.28
C ALA A 351 3.56 -24.43 -62.40
N GLY A 352 4.06 -24.64 -63.63
CA GLY A 352 5.23 -25.47 -63.91
C GLY A 352 6.55 -24.72 -63.71
N GLU A 353 7.69 -25.39 -63.93
CA GLU A 353 9.01 -24.74 -63.91
C GLU A 353 9.11 -23.58 -64.93
N ASP A 354 8.42 -23.70 -66.07
CA ASP A 354 8.38 -22.69 -67.13
C ASP A 354 7.56 -21.43 -66.76
N ASP A 355 6.71 -21.50 -65.73
CA ASP A 355 5.89 -20.38 -65.25
C ASP A 355 6.57 -19.59 -64.13
N THR A 356 7.76 -20.01 -63.68
CA THR A 356 8.51 -19.36 -62.60
C THR A 356 9.55 -18.41 -63.18
N ILE A 357 9.33 -17.10 -63.01
CA ILE A 357 10.29 -16.08 -63.44
C ILE A 357 11.19 -15.70 -62.27
N ASN A 358 12.47 -16.08 -62.35
CA ASN A 358 13.50 -15.67 -61.40
C ASN A 358 14.26 -14.44 -61.91
N ASN A 359 14.54 -13.48 -61.02
CA ASN A 359 15.41 -12.32 -61.29
C ASN A 359 15.03 -11.51 -62.54
N TYR A 360 13.73 -11.22 -62.71
CA TYR A 360 13.26 -10.38 -63.82
C TYR A 360 13.77 -8.94 -63.65
N GLN A 361 14.70 -8.52 -64.51
CA GLN A 361 15.06 -7.12 -64.64
C GLN A 361 14.02 -6.43 -65.54
N MET A 362 13.27 -5.47 -64.98
CA MET A 362 12.41 -4.63 -65.80
C MET A 362 13.26 -3.86 -66.81
N LYS A 363 13.01 -4.07 -68.10
CA LYS A 363 13.49 -3.16 -69.14
C LYS A 363 12.70 -1.87 -69.03
N THR A 364 13.30 -0.84 -68.44
CA THR A 364 12.82 0.53 -68.57
C THR A 364 13.20 1.03 -69.96
N GLU A 365 12.21 1.21 -70.84
CA GLU A 365 12.36 2.03 -72.06
C GLU A 365 12.38 3.51 -71.72
#